data_AF-A0A0D0D3P7-F1
#
_entry.id   AF-A0A0D0D3P7-F1
#
_cell.length_a   1.000
_cell.length_b   1.000
_cell.length_c   1.000
_cell.angle_alpha   90.00
_cell.angle_beta   90.00
_cell.angle_gamma   90.00
#
_symmetry.space_group_name_H-M   'P 1'
#
loop_
_entity.id
_entity.type
_entity.pdbx_description
1 polymer ?
#
loop_
_entity_poly.entity_id
_entity_poly.type
_entity_poly.pdbx_seq_one_letter_code
_entity_poly.pdbx_strand_id
1 'polypeptide(L)'
;MPSLAIRPIETSEPSNMLDVNPSTMNEAQAVLNKAYCNKLRYQLAFKEEKLANPDVPGKLVEDGLPQLLSGDKFYERVVEFTQWQKEKAQEKEVRKERRKATKTTLDEWKKAEIAVERQQAKAAKEKFTQPAPKLGDLLKPQPKPKSMLAGDEGSSDEVVVAKESSSDDESDGN
;
A
#
# COMPACT_ATOMS: atom_id res chain seq x y z
N MET A 1 19.72 40.77 -55.71
CA MET A 1 20.03 39.93 -54.53
C MET A 1 19.25 40.47 -53.34
N PRO A 2 18.18 39.82 -52.86
CA PRO A 2 17.45 40.29 -51.68
C PRO A 2 18.08 39.70 -50.40
N SER A 3 18.28 40.57 -49.40
CA SER A 3 18.81 40.25 -48.08
C SER A 3 17.77 39.50 -47.22
N LEU A 4 18.18 38.39 -46.60
CA LEU A 4 17.37 37.66 -45.61
C LEU A 4 17.43 38.39 -44.27
N ALA A 5 16.35 39.06 -43.90
CA ALA A 5 16.14 39.61 -42.56
C ALA A 5 15.70 38.47 -41.62
N ILE A 6 16.53 38.18 -40.62
CA ILE A 6 16.24 37.23 -39.54
C ILE A 6 15.18 37.86 -38.63
N ARG A 7 14.04 37.19 -38.47
CA ARG A 7 13.01 37.59 -37.50
C ARG A 7 13.41 37.13 -36.09
N PRO A 8 13.17 37.94 -35.04
CA PRO A 8 13.38 37.52 -33.67
C PRO A 8 12.39 36.41 -33.30
N ILE A 9 12.90 35.38 -32.63
CA ILE A 9 12.12 34.26 -32.10
C ILE A 9 11.37 34.78 -30.87
N GLU A 10 10.05 34.82 -30.94
CA GLU A 10 9.19 35.07 -29.79
C GLU A 10 9.41 33.93 -28.78
N THR A 11 9.92 34.28 -27.61
CA THR A 11 9.97 33.37 -26.46
C THR A 11 8.56 33.19 -25.94
N SER A 12 7.91 32.09 -26.32
CA SER A 12 6.63 31.70 -25.72
C SER A 12 6.85 31.37 -24.25
N GLU A 13 6.21 32.13 -23.37
CA GLU A 13 6.17 31.89 -21.94
C GLU A 13 5.58 30.49 -21.65
N PRO A 14 6.17 29.70 -20.74
CA PRO A 14 5.56 28.45 -20.33
C PRO A 14 4.37 28.75 -19.40
N SER A 15 3.17 28.73 -19.98
CA SER A 15 1.90 28.67 -19.24
C SER A 15 1.85 27.38 -18.41
N ASN A 16 2.25 27.49 -17.14
CA ASN A 16 2.03 26.46 -16.13
C ASN A 16 1.09 27.04 -15.06
N MET A 17 -0.18 27.22 -15.43
CA MET A 17 -1.27 27.32 -14.46
C MET A 17 -2.07 26.02 -14.57
N LEU A 18 -2.08 25.25 -13.49
CA LEU A 18 -2.83 24.02 -13.36
C LEU A 18 -4.34 24.34 -13.35
N ASP A 19 -4.92 24.53 -14.52
CA ASP A 19 -6.37 24.61 -14.70
C ASP A 19 -6.93 23.19 -14.54
N VAL A 20 -7.20 22.81 -13.29
CA VAL A 20 -8.02 21.63 -12.99
C VAL A 20 -9.41 21.91 -13.55
N ASN A 21 -9.72 21.32 -14.70
CA ASN A 21 -11.01 21.47 -15.36
C ASN A 21 -12.13 21.14 -14.36
N PRO A 22 -13.11 22.03 -14.12
CA PRO A 22 -14.17 21.83 -13.13
C PRO A 22 -14.99 20.54 -13.37
N SER A 23 -15.03 20.04 -14.62
CA SER A 23 -15.58 18.71 -14.95
C SER A 23 -14.88 17.59 -14.18
N THR A 24 -13.55 17.59 -14.18
CA THR A 24 -12.74 16.55 -13.51
C THR A 24 -12.89 16.58 -11.99
N MET A 25 -13.08 17.77 -11.41
CA MET A 25 -13.33 17.93 -9.98
C MET A 25 -14.70 17.34 -9.59
N ASN A 26 -15.74 17.62 -10.38
CA ASN A 26 -17.08 17.07 -10.16
C ASN A 26 -17.12 15.55 -10.35
N GLU A 27 -16.41 15.03 -11.35
CA GLU A 27 -16.25 13.59 -11.57
C GLU A 27 -15.56 12.92 -10.38
N ALA A 28 -14.47 13.53 -9.86
CA ALA A 28 -13.78 13.03 -8.69
C ALA A 28 -14.67 13.00 -7.44
N GLN A 29 -15.47 14.05 -7.21
CA GLN A 29 -16.44 14.11 -6.11
C GLN A 29 -17.52 13.03 -6.25
N ALA A 30 -18.05 12.81 -7.46
CA ALA A 30 -19.05 11.78 -7.71
C ALA A 30 -18.50 10.37 -7.43
N VAL A 31 -17.26 10.09 -7.85
CA VAL A 31 -16.57 8.82 -7.56
C VAL A 31 -16.37 8.64 -6.05
N LEU A 32 -15.90 9.67 -5.35
CA LEU A 32 -15.70 9.64 -3.90
C LEU A 32 -17.02 9.39 -3.16
N ASN A 33 -18.08 10.13 -3.51
CA ASN A 33 -19.40 9.98 -2.92
C ASN A 33 -19.97 8.59 -3.17
N LYS A 34 -19.79 8.04 -4.37
CA LYS A 34 -20.19 6.66 -4.70
C LYS A 34 -19.46 5.65 -3.82
N ALA A 35 -18.15 5.79 -3.66
CA ALA A 35 -17.35 4.91 -2.79
C ALA A 35 -17.80 5.01 -1.32
N TYR A 36 -18.04 6.21 -0.82
CA TYR A 36 -18.54 6.45 0.53
C TYR A 36 -19.92 5.83 0.76
N CYS A 37 -20.88 6.11 -0.12
CA CYS A 37 -22.23 5.53 -0.04
C CYS A 37 -22.20 4.00 -0.11
N ASN A 38 -21.34 3.42 -0.94
CA ASN A 38 -21.16 1.97 -1.00
C ASN A 38 -20.62 1.43 0.33
N LYS A 39 -19.60 2.05 0.91
CA LYS A 39 -19.08 1.67 2.24
C LYS A 39 -20.18 1.71 3.30
N LEU A 40 -20.98 2.78 3.33
CA LEU A 40 -22.06 2.93 4.29
C LEU A 40 -23.15 1.86 4.10
N ARG A 41 -23.53 1.58 2.84
CA ARG A 41 -24.47 0.50 2.51
C ARG A 41 -23.98 -0.85 3.01
N TYR A 42 -22.71 -1.19 2.79
CA TYR A 42 -22.16 -2.45 3.30
C TYR A 42 -22.14 -2.50 4.83
N GLN A 43 -21.83 -1.39 5.50
CA GLN A 43 -21.87 -1.33 6.96
C GLN A 43 -23.29 -1.50 7.51
N LEU A 44 -24.28 -0.88 6.87
CA LEU A 44 -25.69 -1.02 7.23
C LEU A 44 -26.16 -2.45 6.98
N ALA A 45 -25.94 -2.99 5.77
CA ALA A 45 -26.32 -4.36 5.42
C ALA A 45 -25.71 -5.38 6.38
N PHE A 46 -24.43 -5.23 6.74
CA PHE A 46 -23.78 -6.12 7.72
C PHE A 46 -24.40 -6.03 9.11
N LYS A 47 -24.79 -4.83 9.56
CA LYS A 47 -25.45 -4.65 10.86
C LYS A 47 -26.88 -5.21 10.85
N GLU A 48 -27.63 -4.95 9.78
CA GLU A 48 -28.98 -5.47 9.58
C GLU A 48 -28.98 -7.00 9.53
N GLU A 49 -28.04 -7.61 8.80
CA GLU A 49 -27.86 -9.06 8.76
C GLU A 49 -27.54 -9.64 10.13
N LYS A 50 -26.64 -9.01 10.90
CA LYS A 50 -26.33 -9.42 12.27
C LYS A 50 -27.49 -9.28 13.26
N LEU A 51 -28.34 -8.29 13.07
CA LEU A 51 -29.53 -8.10 13.89
C LEU A 51 -30.64 -9.08 13.51
N ALA A 52 -30.78 -9.39 12.21
CA ALA A 52 -31.75 -10.35 11.72
C ALA A 52 -31.37 -11.79 12.05
N ASN A 53 -30.08 -12.12 11.97
CA ASN A 53 -29.52 -13.43 12.27
C ASN A 53 -28.38 -13.23 13.27
N PRO A 54 -28.67 -13.20 14.59
CA PRO A 54 -27.62 -13.17 15.58
C PRO A 54 -26.81 -14.45 15.42
N ASP A 55 -25.60 -14.29 14.88
CA ASP A 55 -24.63 -15.37 14.75
C ASP A 55 -24.22 -15.74 16.18
N VAL A 56 -24.98 -16.64 16.80
CA VAL A 56 -24.70 -17.19 18.13
C VAL A 56 -23.92 -18.47 17.87
N PRO A 57 -22.58 -18.41 17.78
CA PRO A 57 -21.78 -19.61 17.66
C PRO A 57 -22.02 -20.48 18.89
N GLY A 58 -22.31 -21.76 18.66
CA GLY A 58 -22.28 -22.77 19.71
C GLY A 58 -23.63 -23.21 20.28
N LYS A 59 -24.78 -22.74 19.76
CA LYS A 59 -26.09 -23.23 20.21
C LYS A 59 -26.72 -24.19 19.21
N LEU A 60 -27.18 -25.32 19.73
CA LEU A 60 -27.93 -26.35 18.99
C LEU A 60 -29.37 -25.90 18.65
N VAL A 61 -29.91 -24.90 19.37
CA VAL A 61 -31.30 -24.46 19.28
C VAL A 61 -31.36 -23.04 18.70
N GLU A 62 -32.06 -22.90 17.58
CA GLU A 62 -32.16 -21.69 16.75
C GLU A 62 -32.89 -20.54 17.48
N ASP A 63 -33.93 -20.84 18.27
CA ASP A 63 -34.80 -19.82 18.89
C ASP A 63 -34.35 -19.37 20.29
N GLY A 64 -33.31 -20.01 20.85
CA GLY A 64 -32.82 -19.74 22.21
C GLY A 64 -33.77 -20.17 23.35
N LEU A 65 -34.96 -20.68 23.03
CA LEU A 65 -35.92 -21.24 23.99
C LEU A 65 -35.61 -22.72 24.27
N PRO A 66 -35.65 -23.17 25.54
CA PRO A 66 -35.51 -24.58 25.86
C PRO A 66 -36.65 -25.38 25.23
N GLN A 67 -36.34 -26.24 24.26
CA GLN A 67 -37.30 -27.16 23.66
C GLN A 67 -36.98 -28.59 24.09
N LEU A 68 -37.96 -29.30 24.65
CA LEU A 68 -37.83 -30.73 24.91
C LEU A 68 -38.00 -31.47 23.57
N LEU A 69 -36.87 -31.87 22.98
CA LEU A 69 -36.86 -32.76 21.82
C LEU A 69 -37.01 -34.21 22.28
N SER A 70 -37.77 -35.00 21.52
CA SER A 70 -37.77 -36.46 21.71
C SER A 70 -36.37 -37.02 21.40
N GLY A 71 -35.97 -38.12 22.05
CA GLY A 71 -34.60 -38.65 21.99
C GLY A 71 -34.02 -38.76 20.57
N ASP A 72 -34.81 -39.28 19.62
CA ASP A 72 -34.37 -39.43 18.22
C ASP A 72 -34.13 -38.07 17.53
N LYS A 73 -35.07 -37.13 17.69
CA LYS A 73 -34.95 -35.78 17.11
C LYS A 73 -33.78 -35.00 17.71
N PHE A 74 -33.53 -35.20 19.00
CA PHE A 74 -32.37 -34.61 19.66
C PHE A 74 -31.07 -35.18 19.09
N TYR A 75 -31.00 -36.50 18.93
CA TYR A 75 -29.82 -37.17 18.37
C TYR A 75 -29.51 -36.71 16.95
N GLU A 76 -30.52 -36.64 16.08
CA GLU A 76 -30.39 -36.10 14.72
C GLU A 76 -29.79 -34.69 14.73
N ARG A 77 -30.34 -33.78 15.53
CA ARG A 77 -29.84 -32.40 15.64
C ARG A 77 -28.40 -32.34 16.12
N VAL A 78 -28.02 -33.15 17.11
CA VAL A 78 -26.62 -33.19 17.60
C VAL A 78 -25.68 -33.66 16.49
N VAL A 79 -26.06 -34.69 15.74
CA VAL A 79 -25.26 -35.19 14.62
C VAL A 79 -25.08 -34.11 13.56
N GLU A 80 -26.17 -33.48 13.12
CA GLU A 80 -26.13 -32.36 12.16
C GLU A 80 -25.23 -31.23 12.64
N PHE A 81 -25.36 -30.81 13.89
CA PHE A 81 -24.56 -29.74 14.47
C PHE A 81 -23.06 -30.09 14.52
N THR A 82 -22.71 -31.33 14.88
CA THR A 82 -21.30 -31.76 14.88
C THR A 82 -20.71 -31.84 13.48
N GLN A 83 -21.50 -32.24 12.48
CA GLN A 83 -21.07 -32.23 11.07
C GLN A 83 -20.87 -30.80 10.58
N TRP A 84 -21.84 -29.92 10.83
CA TRP A 84 -21.76 -28.50 10.50
C TRP A 84 -20.54 -27.83 11.14
N GLN A 85 -20.21 -28.12 12.41
CA GLN A 85 -19.01 -27.58 13.05
C GLN A 85 -17.72 -28.03 12.35
N LYS A 86 -17.64 -29.31 11.96
CA LYS A 86 -16.48 -29.84 11.22
C LYS A 86 -16.35 -29.19 9.86
N GLU A 87 -17.44 -29.06 9.11
CA GLU A 87 -17.46 -28.39 7.81
C GLU A 87 -17.06 -26.92 7.93
N LYS A 88 -17.58 -26.19 8.92
CA LYS A 88 -17.21 -24.80 9.18
C LYS A 88 -15.74 -24.64 9.57
N ALA A 89 -15.19 -25.57 10.34
CA ALA A 89 -13.76 -25.58 10.66
C ALA A 89 -12.92 -25.82 9.40
N GLN A 90 -13.29 -26.78 8.56
CA GLN A 90 -12.61 -27.03 7.29
C GLN A 90 -12.71 -25.84 6.33
N GLU A 91 -13.88 -25.22 6.19
CA GLU A 91 -14.07 -24.02 5.36
C GLU A 91 -13.15 -22.87 5.82
N LYS A 92 -13.02 -22.67 7.14
CA LYS A 92 -12.09 -21.69 7.72
C LYS A 92 -10.64 -22.00 7.35
N GLU A 93 -10.21 -23.25 7.44
CA GLU A 93 -8.84 -23.65 7.08
C GLU A 93 -8.58 -23.49 5.58
N VAL A 94 -9.48 -23.95 4.72
CA VAL A 94 -9.39 -23.74 3.25
C VAL A 94 -9.31 -22.24 2.92
N ARG A 95 -10.09 -21.40 3.61
CA ARG A 95 -10.01 -19.95 3.45
C ARG A 95 -8.66 -19.39 3.88
N LYS A 96 -8.08 -19.86 4.98
CA LYS A 96 -6.74 -19.46 5.44
C LYS A 96 -5.66 -19.88 4.43
N GLU A 97 -5.71 -21.12 3.94
CA GLU A 97 -4.78 -21.63 2.93
C GLU A 97 -4.86 -20.83 1.64
N ARG A 98 -6.06 -20.53 1.14
CA ARG A 98 -6.25 -19.67 -0.04
C ARG A 98 -5.61 -18.30 0.17
N ARG A 99 -5.82 -17.67 1.33
CA ARG A 99 -5.19 -16.38 1.66
C ARG A 99 -3.66 -16.47 1.70
N LYS A 100 -3.11 -17.53 2.29
CA LYS A 100 -1.66 -17.77 2.34
C LYS A 100 -1.10 -17.91 0.93
N ALA A 101 -1.70 -18.74 0.08
CA ALA A 101 -1.28 -18.92 -1.31
C ALA A 101 -1.27 -17.60 -2.08
N THR A 102 -2.36 -16.83 -2.02
CA THR A 102 -2.43 -15.51 -2.67
C THR A 102 -1.38 -14.54 -2.14
N LYS A 103 -1.14 -14.52 -0.82
CA LYS A 103 -0.11 -13.69 -0.20
C LYS A 103 1.28 -14.06 -0.72
N THR A 104 1.61 -15.35 -0.74
CA THR A 104 2.91 -15.82 -1.24
C THR A 104 3.15 -15.44 -2.70
N THR A 105 2.16 -15.62 -3.57
CA THR A 105 2.27 -15.24 -4.99
C THR A 105 2.47 -13.73 -5.18
N LEU A 106 1.79 -12.91 -4.38
CA LEU A 106 1.96 -11.45 -4.44
C LEU A 106 3.34 -11.02 -3.96
N ASP A 107 3.85 -11.66 -2.90
CA ASP A 107 5.17 -11.35 -2.36
C ASP A 107 6.29 -11.76 -3.33
N GLU A 108 6.15 -12.90 -4.01
CA GLU A 108 7.06 -13.33 -5.07
C GLU A 108 7.05 -12.36 -6.26
N TRP A 109 5.87 -11.98 -6.73
CA TRP A 109 5.73 -11.01 -7.82
C TRP A 109 6.37 -9.66 -7.48
N LYS A 110 6.12 -9.12 -6.28
CA LYS A 110 6.75 -7.88 -5.81
C LYS A 110 8.28 -7.99 -5.75
N LYS A 111 8.81 -9.11 -5.27
CA LYS A 111 10.27 -9.34 -5.24
C LYS A 111 10.86 -9.39 -6.65
N ALA A 112 10.18 -10.03 -7.59
CA ALA A 112 10.61 -10.09 -8.98
C ALA A 112 10.62 -8.70 -9.63
N GLU A 113 9.57 -7.90 -9.41
CA GLU A 113 9.49 -6.52 -9.90
C GLU A 113 10.64 -5.65 -9.38
N ILE A 114 10.90 -5.69 -8.07
CA ILE A 114 12.03 -5.00 -7.44
C ILE A 114 13.38 -5.48 -8.02
N ALA A 115 13.52 -6.77 -8.32
CA ALA A 115 14.75 -7.32 -8.89
C ALA A 115 14.98 -6.81 -10.32
N VAL A 116 13.93 -6.73 -11.14
CA VAL A 116 13.99 -6.18 -12.50
C VAL A 116 14.37 -4.71 -12.45
N GLU A 117 13.75 -3.92 -11.59
CA GLU A 117 14.07 -2.50 -11.42
C GLU A 117 15.54 -2.29 -11.01
N ARG A 118 16.04 -3.10 -10.07
CA ARG A 118 17.45 -3.07 -9.66
C ARG A 118 18.40 -3.43 -10.80
N GLN A 119 18.04 -4.38 -11.65
CA GLN A 119 18.85 -4.74 -12.82
C GLN A 119 18.88 -3.60 -13.84
N GLN A 120 17.75 -2.95 -14.10
CA GLN A 120 17.68 -1.77 -14.97
C GLN A 120 18.52 -0.61 -14.42
N ALA A 121 18.45 -0.36 -13.11
CA ALA A 121 19.26 0.68 -12.46
C ALA A 121 20.77 0.39 -12.55
N LYS A 122 21.18 -0.88 -12.44
CA LYS A 122 22.59 -1.28 -12.65
C LYS A 122 23.03 -1.04 -14.10
N ALA A 123 22.22 -1.48 -15.07
CA ALA A 123 22.50 -1.28 -16.49
C ALA A 123 22.51 0.21 -16.90
N ALA A 124 21.74 1.06 -16.22
CA ALA A 124 21.77 2.51 -16.43
C ALA A 124 23.04 3.16 -15.89
N LYS A 125 23.54 2.74 -14.71
CA LYS A 125 24.77 3.25 -14.10
C LYS A 125 26.03 2.86 -14.87
N GLU A 126 26.04 1.68 -15.50
CA GLU A 126 27.16 1.21 -16.32
C GLU A 126 27.43 2.11 -17.53
N LYS A 127 26.45 2.90 -17.98
CA LYS A 127 26.59 3.82 -19.12
C LYS A 127 27.31 5.14 -18.77
N PHE A 128 27.71 5.36 -17.52
CA PHE A 128 28.49 6.54 -17.11
C PHE A 128 30.00 6.31 -17.21
N THR A 129 30.46 5.81 -18.37
CA THR A 129 31.88 5.80 -18.74
C THR A 129 32.09 6.78 -19.88
N GLN A 130 31.77 8.05 -19.65
CA GLN A 130 32.29 9.11 -20.52
C GLN A 130 33.73 9.41 -20.10
N PRO A 131 34.67 9.54 -21.05
CA PRO A 131 36.04 9.90 -20.72
C PRO A 131 36.02 11.21 -19.93
N ALA A 132 36.76 11.24 -18.81
CA ALA A 132 36.83 12.40 -17.95
C ALA A 132 37.10 13.65 -18.81
N PRO A 133 36.30 14.72 -18.68
CA PRO A 133 36.56 15.95 -19.41
C PRO A 133 37.97 16.40 -19.06
N LYS A 134 38.80 16.63 -20.08
CA LYS A 134 40.18 17.08 -19.91
C LYS A 134 40.14 18.44 -19.22
N LEU A 135 40.37 18.44 -17.92
CA LEU A 135 40.52 19.63 -17.11
C LEU A 135 41.81 20.30 -17.60
N GLY A 136 41.68 21.41 -18.35
CA GLY A 136 42.83 22.20 -18.78
C GLY A 136 43.64 22.71 -17.59
N ASP A 137 44.84 23.24 -17.85
CA ASP A 137 45.73 23.74 -16.80
C ASP A 137 45.01 24.74 -15.89
N LEU A 138 44.74 24.31 -14.65
CA LEU A 138 44.20 25.16 -13.60
C LEU A 138 45.18 26.30 -13.34
N LEU A 139 44.68 27.53 -13.42
CA LEU A 139 45.42 28.71 -13.02
C LEU A 139 45.99 28.52 -11.62
N LYS A 140 47.25 28.95 -11.43
CA LYS A 140 47.97 28.80 -10.16
C LYS A 140 47.12 29.30 -8.99
N PRO A 141 47.03 28.54 -7.89
CA PRO A 141 46.21 28.92 -6.75
C PRO A 141 46.68 30.28 -6.22
N GLN A 142 45.73 31.20 -6.05
CA GLN A 142 46.03 32.46 -5.38
C GLN A 142 46.50 32.16 -3.94
N PRO A 143 47.51 32.91 -3.43
CA PRO A 143 48.03 32.69 -2.10
C PRO A 143 46.91 32.88 -1.07
N LYS A 144 46.68 31.86 -0.25
CA LYS A 144 45.65 31.91 0.80
C LYS A 144 45.96 33.05 1.77
N PRO A 145 45.00 33.93 2.09
CA PRO A 145 45.17 34.89 3.16
C PRO A 145 45.39 34.16 4.50
N LYS A 146 46.29 34.71 5.31
CA LYS A 146 46.72 34.14 6.59
C LYS A 146 45.56 34.29 7.59
N SER A 147 44.83 33.20 7.84
CA SER A 147 43.78 33.16 8.85
C SER A 147 44.40 33.12 10.24
N MET A 148 44.10 34.12 11.07
CA MET A 148 44.36 34.09 12.51
C MET A 148 43.26 33.26 13.19
N LEU A 149 43.70 32.31 14.02
CA LEU A 149 43.00 31.55 15.08
C LEU A 149 41.60 32.03 15.53
N ALA A 150 40.63 31.10 15.65
CA ALA A 150 39.87 30.80 16.89
C ALA A 150 38.70 29.80 16.65
N GLY A 151 38.47 28.89 17.61
CA GLY A 151 37.28 28.03 17.82
C GLY A 151 37.34 26.69 17.07
N ASP A 152 37.40 25.50 17.68
CA ASP A 152 36.44 24.91 18.65
C ASP A 152 35.00 25.08 18.14
N GLU A 153 34.14 24.09 17.91
CA GLU A 153 33.84 22.86 18.63
C GLU A 153 32.72 22.12 17.85
N GLY A 154 32.53 20.81 18.06
CA GLY A 154 31.29 20.10 17.73
C GLY A 154 31.32 19.21 16.47
N SER A 155 31.63 17.92 16.61
CA SER A 155 30.72 16.84 17.05
C SER A 155 29.81 16.32 15.93
N SER A 156 30.15 15.10 15.53
CA SER A 156 29.34 14.06 14.89
C SER A 156 27.93 13.95 15.47
N ASP A 157 26.92 13.61 14.65
CA ASP A 157 26.23 12.33 14.80
C ASP A 157 25.29 12.00 13.62
N GLU A 158 25.19 10.69 13.40
CA GLU A 158 24.52 9.99 12.32
C GLU A 158 23.09 9.65 12.74
N VAL A 159 22.05 10.15 12.05
CA VAL A 159 20.66 9.76 12.36
C VAL A 159 20.23 8.58 11.48
N VAL A 160 20.20 7.44 12.16
CA VAL A 160 19.64 6.15 11.77
C VAL A 160 18.17 6.23 11.35
N VAL A 161 17.87 5.61 10.21
CA VAL A 161 16.50 5.39 9.71
C VAL A 161 15.82 4.30 10.53
N ALA A 162 14.86 4.69 11.38
CA ALA A 162 13.97 3.75 12.06
C ALA A 162 12.94 3.20 11.07
N LYS A 163 12.99 1.89 10.84
CA LYS A 163 12.01 1.12 10.08
C LYS A 163 10.99 0.57 11.07
N GLU A 164 9.84 1.23 11.16
CA GLU A 164 8.73 0.79 11.99
C GLU A 164 8.00 -0.36 11.27
N SER A 165 8.33 -1.60 11.63
CA SER A 165 7.53 -2.77 11.33
C SER A 165 6.39 -2.84 12.33
N SER A 166 5.19 -2.41 11.94
CA SER A 166 3.95 -2.71 12.67
C SER A 166 3.65 -4.20 12.49
N SER A 167 3.94 -4.98 13.54
CA SER A 167 3.59 -6.39 13.65
C SER A 167 2.16 -6.50 14.14
N ASP A 168 1.26 -7.01 13.30
CA ASP A 168 -0.10 -7.40 13.68
C ASP A 168 -0.05 -8.65 14.57
N ASP A 169 -0.36 -8.45 15.86
CA ASP A 169 -0.48 -9.49 16.87
C ASP A 169 -1.87 -10.15 16.75
N GLU A 170 -1.93 -11.41 16.28
CA GLU A 170 -3.15 -12.20 16.29
C GLU A 170 -3.36 -12.79 17.69
N SER A 171 -4.39 -12.29 18.38
CA SER A 171 -4.81 -12.79 19.69
C SER A 171 -5.72 -14.00 19.50
N ASP A 172 -5.17 -15.20 19.71
CA ASP A 172 -5.91 -16.43 19.92
C ASP A 172 -6.52 -16.42 21.34
N GLY A 173 -7.82 -16.14 21.42
CA GLY A 173 -8.61 -16.26 22.64
C GLY A 173 -9.15 -17.69 22.81
N ASN A 174 -8.65 -18.37 23.84
CA ASN A 174 -9.01 -19.70 24.33
C ASN A 174 -10.45 -19.80 24.87
#